data_AF-A0A8G2CM74-F1
#
_entry.id   AF-A0A8G2CM74-F1
#
_cell.length_a   1.000
_cell.length_b   1.000
_cell.length_c   1.000
_cell.angle_alpha   90.00
_cell.angle_beta   90.00
_cell.angle_gamma   90.00
#
_symmetry.space_group_name_H-M   'P 1'
#
loop_
_entity.id
_entity.type
_entity.pdbx_description
1 polymer ?
#
loop_
_entity_poly.entity_id
_entity_poly.type
_entity_poly.pdbx_seq_one_letter_code
_entity_poly.pdbx_strand_id
1 'polypeptide(L)'
;MSRLVVVSNRVSMPTERGAKAGGLAVALAEAMTPGSLWFGWSGKRGATSSDQATVIDHGGLTYATVDLSESDYRRFYVGFSNGSLWPLLHYRTGLLDFKRDDYEGYLTVNDLFADRLVPLLRPDDTIWIHDYQLLTMADALRRRGVKNRIGFFLHIPFVPPAVLHVLPSAAVLVRALAAADLVGFQTHGDRMNFLESVASCMDVHPDDNHSFTHNGHRTETIVAPIGIDADGFARTARRAAGMAETKRLIESLVGRALAIGVDRLDYTKGLPQRFDAFGQLLHRHPEHLRRISLLQIAARSREDVDRYQSLRRELDRKAGDINGAYSDFDWTPLRYMTRTVNRNTIAGFYRLARIALVTPLRDGMNLVAKEFIAAQDSSDPGVLVLSRFAGAAEEMTEALIVNPYDADAVADAMHAALIMPLEERKARHAALLAKVRRTTAASFCRDFLARLKAIEIDA
;
A
#
# COMPACT_ATOMS: atom_id res chain seq x y z
N MET A 1 23.01 21.05 3.31
CA MET A 1 21.69 20.50 3.68
C MET A 1 21.93 19.19 4.39
N SER A 2 21.19 18.91 5.48
CA SER A 2 21.18 17.62 6.16
C SER A 2 20.95 16.48 5.15
N ARG A 3 21.73 15.40 5.24
CA ARG A 3 21.54 14.20 4.41
C ARG A 3 20.28 13.46 4.85
N LEU A 4 19.48 13.02 3.87
CA LEU A 4 18.31 12.17 4.11
C LEU A 4 18.75 10.70 4.23
N VAL A 5 18.29 10.04 5.29
CA VAL A 5 18.47 8.61 5.54
C VAL A 5 17.11 7.94 5.52
N VAL A 6 16.76 7.28 4.42
CA VAL A 6 15.53 6.50 4.27
C VAL A 6 15.76 5.10 4.83
N VAL A 7 14.86 4.65 5.70
CA VAL A 7 14.89 3.31 6.32
C VAL A 7 13.59 2.60 5.97
N SER A 8 13.66 1.48 5.26
CA SER A 8 12.48 0.67 4.95
C SER A 8 12.80 -0.82 5.05
N ASN A 9 11.77 -1.66 5.24
CA ASN A 9 11.98 -3.10 5.35
C ASN A 9 12.81 -3.67 4.19
N ARG A 10 12.49 -3.31 2.94
CA ARG A 10 13.22 -3.78 1.74
C ARG A 10 13.84 -2.59 1.01
N VAL A 11 15.07 -2.74 0.56
CA VAL A 11 15.73 -1.80 -0.37
C VAL A 11 15.59 -2.33 -1.80
N SER A 12 15.14 -1.49 -2.73
CA SER A 12 15.15 -1.82 -4.15
C SER A 12 16.51 -1.50 -4.74
N MET A 13 17.38 -2.51 -4.86
CA MET A 13 18.73 -2.31 -5.35
C MET A 13 18.73 -1.89 -6.83
N PRO A 14 19.60 -0.95 -7.24
CA PRO A 14 19.64 -0.47 -8.62
C PRO A 14 20.03 -1.56 -9.63
N THR A 15 20.67 -2.64 -9.17
CA THR A 15 21.11 -3.79 -9.96
C THR A 15 20.01 -4.85 -10.15
N GLU A 16 18.89 -4.78 -9.44
CA GLU A 16 17.78 -5.73 -9.61
C GLU A 16 17.10 -5.51 -10.97
N ARG A 17 17.30 -6.45 -11.90
CA ARG A 17 16.56 -6.50 -13.18
C ARG A 17 15.15 -7.01 -12.94
N GLY A 18 14.20 -6.09 -12.79
CA GLY A 18 12.78 -6.38 -12.65
C GLY A 18 11.97 -5.10 -12.50
N ALA A 19 10.66 -5.17 -12.74
CA ALA A 19 9.77 -4.05 -12.42
C ALA A 19 9.93 -3.74 -10.93
N LYS A 20 10.33 -2.51 -10.57
CA LYS A 20 10.34 -1.99 -9.19
C LYS A 20 8.92 -2.12 -8.63
N ALA A 21 8.57 -3.28 -8.06
CA ALA A 21 7.19 -3.72 -7.88
C ALA A 21 6.51 -3.16 -6.62
N GLY A 22 7.12 -2.18 -5.96
CA GLY A 22 6.55 -1.51 -4.79
C GLY A 22 6.19 -0.06 -5.10
N GLY A 23 4.93 0.32 -4.88
CA GLY A 23 4.51 1.73 -4.93
C GLY A 23 5.33 2.61 -3.99
N LEU A 24 5.81 2.06 -2.87
CA LEU A 24 6.70 2.75 -1.94
C LEU A 24 8.04 3.12 -2.58
N ALA A 25 8.73 2.18 -3.22
CA ALA A 25 10.04 2.43 -3.81
C ALA A 25 10.00 3.51 -4.91
N VAL A 26 8.91 3.56 -5.68
CA VAL A 26 8.69 4.60 -6.68
C VAL A 26 8.44 5.95 -5.99
N ALA A 27 7.62 5.98 -4.94
CA ALA A 27 7.31 7.22 -4.25
C ALA A 27 8.52 7.82 -3.50
N LEU A 28 9.31 6.99 -2.82
CA LEU A 28 10.50 7.45 -2.09
C LEU A 28 11.60 7.93 -3.02
N ALA A 29 11.64 7.47 -4.29
CA ALA A 29 12.60 7.96 -5.26
C ALA A 29 12.48 9.49 -5.48
N GLU A 30 11.30 10.07 -5.29
CA GLU A 30 11.06 11.52 -5.38
C GLU A 30 11.74 12.31 -4.24
N ALA A 31 12.02 11.68 -3.10
CA ALA A 31 12.71 12.30 -1.96
C ALA A 31 14.24 12.16 -2.05
N MET A 32 14.73 11.15 -2.78
CA MET A 32 16.14 10.79 -2.80
C MET A 32 16.94 11.73 -3.70
N THR A 33 17.85 12.50 -3.11
CA THR A 33 18.79 13.36 -3.84
C THR A 33 20.22 12.84 -3.71
N PRO A 34 21.16 13.22 -4.60
CA PRO A 34 22.57 12.86 -4.45
C PRO A 34 23.07 13.13 -3.02
N GLY A 35 23.77 12.15 -2.45
CA GLY A 35 24.22 12.11 -1.06
C GLY A 35 23.26 11.40 -0.09
N SER A 36 22.02 11.10 -0.48
CA SER A 36 21.05 10.39 0.38
C SER A 36 21.44 8.92 0.60
N LEU A 37 21.05 8.38 1.74
CA LEU A 37 21.26 6.97 2.13
C LEU A 37 19.92 6.23 2.15
N TRP A 38 19.84 5.05 1.54
CA TRP A 38 18.72 4.12 1.70
C TRP A 38 19.19 2.84 2.39
N PHE A 39 18.66 2.60 3.58
CA PHE A 39 18.97 1.46 4.44
C PHE A 39 17.80 0.46 4.53
N GLY A 40 18.10 -0.85 4.60
CA GLY A 40 17.10 -1.89 4.87
C GLY A 40 17.57 -3.31 4.54
N TRP A 41 16.62 -4.26 4.44
CA TRP A 41 16.91 -5.63 4.03
C TRP A 41 17.26 -5.71 2.53
N SER A 42 18.29 -6.48 2.19
CA SER A 42 18.67 -6.76 0.80
C SER A 42 17.67 -7.64 0.05
N GLY A 43 16.85 -8.40 0.79
CA GLY A 43 16.02 -9.46 0.23
C GLY A 43 16.64 -10.86 0.22
N LYS A 44 17.91 -10.98 0.61
CA LYS A 44 18.63 -12.25 0.68
C LYS A 44 18.52 -12.86 2.07
N ARG A 45 18.60 -14.19 2.10
CA ARG A 45 18.56 -15.00 3.33
C ARG A 45 19.86 -15.79 3.44
N GLY A 46 20.44 -15.81 4.63
CA GLY A 46 21.66 -16.53 4.95
C GLY A 46 21.49 -17.50 6.12
N ALA A 47 22.58 -18.21 6.47
CA ALA A 47 22.63 -19.00 7.70
C ALA A 47 22.61 -18.08 8.94
N THR A 48 23.31 -16.95 8.86
CA THR A 48 23.35 -15.89 9.87
C THR A 48 22.94 -14.55 9.24
N SER A 49 22.47 -13.63 10.08
CA SER A 49 22.25 -12.23 9.68
C SER A 49 23.58 -11.51 9.51
N SER A 50 23.63 -10.47 8.66
CA SER A 50 24.90 -9.77 8.39
C SER A 50 25.46 -9.07 9.64
N ASP A 51 26.77 -9.23 9.84
CA ASP A 51 27.52 -8.53 10.90
C ASP A 51 27.68 -7.04 10.63
N GLN A 52 27.66 -6.63 9.36
CA GLN A 52 27.72 -5.24 8.93
C GLN A 52 26.79 -5.04 7.73
N ALA A 53 26.35 -3.81 7.50
CA ALA A 53 25.61 -3.48 6.28
C ALA A 53 26.56 -3.50 5.08
N THR A 54 26.12 -4.11 3.98
CA THR A 54 26.81 -3.99 2.69
C THR A 54 26.47 -2.64 2.07
N VAL A 55 27.48 -1.82 1.79
CA VAL A 55 27.31 -0.45 1.27
C VAL A 55 27.70 -0.39 -0.20
N ILE A 56 26.82 0.18 -1.03
CA ILE A 56 27.02 0.38 -2.48
C ILE A 56 26.62 1.80 -2.85
N ASP A 57 27.47 2.52 -3.56
CA ASP A 57 27.14 3.81 -4.17
C ASP A 57 26.69 3.63 -5.63
N HIS A 58 25.56 4.24 -5.98
CA HIS A 58 25.03 4.21 -7.34
C HIS A 58 24.20 5.45 -7.65
N GLY A 59 24.49 6.13 -8.77
CA GLY A 59 23.74 7.31 -9.20
C GLY A 59 23.80 8.48 -8.19
N GLY A 60 24.88 8.57 -7.41
CA GLY A 60 25.02 9.56 -6.34
C GLY A 60 24.24 9.23 -5.06
N LEU A 61 23.55 8.09 -4.98
CA LEU A 61 22.89 7.60 -3.77
C LEU A 61 23.72 6.49 -3.12
N THR A 62 23.69 6.42 -1.80
CA THR A 62 24.28 5.31 -1.04
C THR A 62 23.17 4.32 -0.66
N TYR A 63 23.39 3.05 -0.92
CA TYR A 63 22.51 1.95 -0.52
C TYR A 63 23.23 1.11 0.52
N ALA A 64 22.60 0.88 1.68
CA ALA A 64 23.14 0.06 2.75
C ALA A 64 22.17 -1.08 3.06
N THR A 65 22.57 -2.31 2.78
CA THR A 65 21.67 -3.46 2.94
C THR A 65 22.18 -4.50 3.92
N VAL A 66 21.27 -5.08 4.68
CA VAL A 66 21.52 -6.19 5.62
C VAL A 66 20.87 -7.46 5.06
N ASP A 67 21.55 -8.60 5.12
CA ASP A 67 20.95 -9.91 4.89
C ASP A 67 20.42 -10.47 6.21
N LEU A 68 19.30 -11.19 6.17
CA LEU A 68 18.70 -11.81 7.36
C LEU A 68 18.99 -13.30 7.40
N SER A 69 19.13 -13.86 8.60
CA SER A 69 19.08 -15.31 8.78
C SER A 69 17.69 -15.85 8.40
N GLU A 70 17.60 -17.13 8.04
CA GLU A 70 16.29 -17.76 7.79
C GLU A 70 15.37 -17.67 9.01
N SER A 71 15.92 -17.79 10.22
CA SER A 71 15.17 -17.66 11.48
C SER A 71 14.61 -16.25 11.67
N ASP A 72 15.46 -15.24 11.47
CA ASP A 72 15.06 -13.83 11.59
C ASP A 72 14.00 -13.48 10.56
N TYR A 73 14.20 -13.85 9.28
CA TYR A 73 13.20 -13.66 8.23
C TYR A 73 11.85 -14.27 8.61
N ARG A 74 11.83 -15.51 9.11
CA ARG A 74 10.59 -16.17 9.52
C ARG A 74 9.92 -15.46 10.69
N ARG A 75 10.63 -15.19 11.78
CA ARG A 75 10.03 -14.62 13.00
C ARG A 75 9.59 -13.17 12.80
N PHE A 76 10.46 -12.34 12.23
CA PHE A 76 10.21 -10.91 12.03
C PHE A 76 9.24 -10.65 10.86
N TYR A 77 9.51 -11.21 9.67
CA TYR A 77 8.76 -10.85 8.46
C TYR A 77 7.54 -11.74 8.25
N VAL A 78 7.69 -13.07 8.28
CA VAL A 78 6.57 -14.00 8.06
C VAL A 78 5.63 -14.01 9.27
N GLY A 79 6.19 -14.15 10.48
CA GLY A 79 5.51 -14.24 11.76
C GLY A 79 4.92 -12.93 12.21
N PHE A 80 5.65 -12.10 12.96
CA PHE A 80 5.05 -10.95 13.62
C PHE A 80 4.55 -9.89 12.65
N SER A 81 5.35 -9.51 11.63
CA SER A 81 4.94 -8.48 10.68
C SER A 81 3.73 -8.89 9.85
N ASN A 82 3.76 -10.04 9.19
CA ASN A 82 2.69 -10.43 8.24
C ASN A 82 1.64 -11.39 8.82
N GLY A 83 1.94 -12.10 9.91
CA GLY A 83 1.04 -12.97 10.65
C GLY A 83 0.32 -12.29 11.82
N SER A 84 0.91 -11.26 12.44
CA SER A 84 0.26 -10.51 13.54
C SER A 84 -0.12 -9.07 13.13
N LEU A 85 0.84 -8.22 12.77
CA LEU A 85 0.61 -6.78 12.52
C LEU A 85 -0.24 -6.52 11.29
N TRP A 86 0.05 -7.16 10.15
CA TRP A 86 -0.72 -6.97 8.92
C TRP A 86 -2.21 -7.30 9.10
N PRO A 87 -2.62 -8.49 9.59
CA PRO A 87 -4.04 -8.76 9.79
C PRO A 87 -4.66 -7.84 10.85
N LEU A 88 -3.97 -7.57 11.96
CA LEU A 88 -4.45 -6.65 12.99
C LEU A 88 -4.80 -5.29 12.40
N LEU A 89 -3.81 -4.62 11.78
CA LEU A 89 -3.90 -3.26 11.29
C LEU A 89 -4.87 -3.13 10.08
N HIS A 90 -5.25 -4.24 9.47
CA HIS A 90 -6.30 -4.30 8.45
C HIS A 90 -7.66 -4.82 8.98
N TYR A 91 -7.87 -4.78 10.30
CA TYR A 91 -9.15 -5.14 10.95
C TYR A 91 -9.53 -6.61 10.73
N ARG A 92 -8.55 -7.49 10.50
CA ARG A 92 -8.72 -8.93 10.32
C ARG A 92 -8.26 -9.68 11.56
N THR A 93 -8.80 -9.33 12.72
CA THR A 93 -8.43 -9.93 14.02
C THR A 93 -8.58 -11.46 14.03
N GLY A 94 -9.58 -12.01 13.33
CA GLY A 94 -9.73 -13.47 13.17
C GLY A 94 -8.63 -14.15 12.33
N LEU A 95 -7.74 -13.40 11.70
CA LEU A 95 -6.55 -13.89 10.98
C LEU A 95 -5.24 -13.62 11.73
N LEU A 96 -5.29 -12.93 12.88
CA LEU A 96 -4.12 -12.65 13.69
C LEU A 96 -3.58 -13.95 14.30
N ASP A 97 -2.29 -14.22 14.08
CA ASP A 97 -1.54 -15.30 14.71
C ASP A 97 -0.41 -14.67 15.54
N PHE A 98 -0.56 -14.67 16.87
CA PHE A 98 0.43 -14.12 17.78
C PHE A 98 1.24 -15.25 18.42
N LYS A 99 2.56 -15.20 18.22
CA LYS A 99 3.54 -16.05 18.89
C LYS A 99 4.58 -15.17 19.56
N ARG A 100 4.90 -15.49 20.82
CA ARG A 100 5.87 -14.72 21.60
C ARG A 100 7.25 -14.73 20.94
N ASP A 101 7.70 -15.88 20.45
CA ASP A 101 8.97 -16.03 19.74
C ASP A 101 9.06 -15.17 18.47
N ASP A 102 7.94 -15.01 17.75
CA ASP A 102 7.88 -14.16 16.55
C ASP A 102 7.98 -12.68 16.95
N TYR A 103 7.30 -12.28 18.03
CA TYR A 103 7.41 -10.93 18.59
C TYR A 103 8.83 -10.61 19.08
N GLU A 104 9.48 -11.53 19.79
CA GLU A 104 10.87 -11.37 20.23
C GLU A 104 11.83 -11.29 19.03
N GLY A 105 11.61 -12.12 17.99
CA GLY A 105 12.34 -12.00 16.74
C GLY A 105 12.11 -10.65 16.03
N TYR A 106 10.91 -10.09 16.11
CA TYR A 106 10.62 -8.77 15.57
C TYR A 106 11.41 -7.65 16.24
N LEU A 107 11.46 -7.65 17.57
CA LEU A 107 12.26 -6.71 18.34
C LEU A 107 13.76 -6.89 18.03
N THR A 108 14.21 -8.14 17.97
CA THR A 108 15.61 -8.51 17.70
C THR A 108 16.07 -7.98 16.34
N VAL A 109 15.25 -8.12 15.30
CA VAL A 109 15.59 -7.62 13.96
C VAL A 109 15.57 -6.09 13.87
N ASN A 110 14.66 -5.41 14.58
CA ASN A 110 14.69 -3.95 14.67
C ASN A 110 15.94 -3.45 15.40
N ASP A 111 16.35 -4.12 16.48
CA ASP A 111 17.60 -3.81 17.19
C ASP A 111 18.83 -4.08 16.30
N LEU A 112 18.87 -5.21 15.60
CA LEU A 112 19.90 -5.52 14.61
C LEU A 112 19.98 -4.42 13.54
N PHE A 113 18.86 -3.99 12.98
CA PHE A 113 18.84 -2.94 11.97
C PHE A 113 19.37 -1.62 12.53
N ALA A 114 18.99 -1.24 13.75
CA ALA A 114 19.55 -0.06 14.41
C ALA A 114 21.07 -0.19 14.62
N ASP A 115 21.57 -1.35 15.06
CA ASP A 115 23.01 -1.62 15.24
C ASP A 115 23.80 -1.48 13.93
N ARG A 116 23.21 -1.87 12.79
CA ARG A 116 23.86 -1.74 11.48
C ARG A 116 23.72 -0.35 10.87
N LEU A 117 22.71 0.42 11.25
CA LEU A 117 22.51 1.78 10.77
C LEU A 117 23.37 2.80 11.52
N VAL A 118 23.48 2.69 12.85
CA VAL A 118 24.18 3.68 13.70
C VAL A 118 25.59 4.04 13.19
N PRO A 119 26.47 3.08 12.81
CA PRO A 119 27.80 3.40 12.30
C PRO A 119 27.82 4.20 11.00
N LEU A 120 26.70 4.24 10.27
CA LEU A 120 26.56 4.93 9.00
C LEU A 120 25.98 6.35 9.16
N LEU A 121 25.48 6.70 10.35
CA LEU A 121 24.82 7.98 10.62
C LEU A 121 25.84 9.11 10.83
N ARG A 122 25.42 10.32 10.46
CA ARG A 122 26.09 11.58 10.75
C ARG A 122 25.25 12.38 11.75
N PRO A 123 25.85 13.24 12.59
CA PRO A 123 25.11 14.00 13.61
C PRO A 123 23.97 14.86 13.05
N ASP A 124 24.08 15.32 11.80
CA ASP A 124 23.11 16.20 11.16
C ASP A 124 22.13 15.47 10.23
N ASP A 125 22.18 14.14 10.10
CA ASP A 125 21.24 13.38 9.25
C ASP A 125 19.78 13.57 9.67
N THR A 126 18.88 13.52 8.70
CA THR A 126 17.43 13.38 8.91
C THR A 126 17.03 11.96 8.56
N ILE A 127 16.51 11.22 9.53
CA ILE A 127 16.12 9.81 9.39
C ILE A 127 14.61 9.72 9.12
N TRP A 128 14.24 8.98 8.09
CA TRP A 128 12.85 8.74 7.72
C TRP A 128 12.56 7.24 7.61
N ILE A 129 11.84 6.72 8.60
CA ILE A 129 11.51 5.31 8.76
C ILE A 129 10.14 5.02 8.14
N HIS A 130 10.04 3.89 7.43
CA HIS A 130 8.82 3.51 6.74
C HIS A 130 8.28 2.15 7.17
N ASP A 131 6.99 2.19 7.49
CA ASP A 131 6.05 1.09 7.52
C ASP A 131 6.13 0.13 8.73
N TYR A 132 5.08 -0.68 8.86
CA TYR A 132 4.77 -1.47 10.05
C TYR A 132 5.82 -2.53 10.45
N GLN A 133 6.74 -2.89 9.56
CA GLN A 133 7.83 -3.79 9.94
C GLN A 133 8.84 -3.10 10.88
N LEU A 134 8.84 -1.76 10.93
CA LEU A 134 9.85 -0.97 11.64
C LEU A 134 9.24 -0.08 12.73
N LEU A 135 8.12 -0.47 13.35
CA LEU A 135 7.43 0.33 14.37
C LEU A 135 8.33 0.64 15.57
N THR A 136 9.28 -0.25 15.91
CA THR A 136 10.17 -0.10 17.06
C THR A 136 11.55 0.46 16.69
N MET A 137 11.78 0.79 15.42
CA MET A 137 13.09 1.24 14.94
C MET A 137 13.49 2.61 15.52
N ALA A 138 12.54 3.53 15.71
CA ALA A 138 12.82 4.83 16.31
C ALA A 138 13.33 4.68 17.75
N ASP A 139 12.63 3.89 18.58
CA ASP A 139 13.06 3.56 19.94
C ASP A 139 14.42 2.87 19.96
N ALA A 140 14.65 1.89 19.10
CA ALA A 140 15.92 1.20 19.00
C ALA A 140 17.09 2.16 18.70
N LEU A 141 16.89 3.16 17.84
CA LEU A 141 17.87 4.20 17.56
C LEU A 141 18.07 5.13 18.77
N ARG A 142 16.99 5.57 19.43
CA ARG A 142 17.07 6.43 20.63
C ARG A 142 17.82 5.74 21.77
N ARG A 143 17.58 4.44 22.02
CA ARG A 143 18.32 3.63 23.01
C ARG A 143 19.84 3.55 22.74
N ARG A 144 20.27 3.79 21.50
CA ARG A 144 21.67 3.85 21.07
C ARG A 144 22.27 5.26 21.06
N GLY A 145 21.54 6.24 21.62
CA GLY A 145 22.00 7.62 21.73
C GLY A 145 21.85 8.45 20.46
N VAL A 146 21.13 7.97 19.44
CA VAL A 146 20.87 8.74 18.21
C VAL A 146 20.00 9.94 18.53
N LYS A 147 20.52 11.15 18.27
CA LYS A 147 19.84 12.45 18.50
C LYS A 147 19.26 13.08 17.23
N ASN A 148 19.49 12.48 16.07
CA ASN A 148 18.98 12.95 14.78
C ASN A 148 17.47 13.14 14.75
N ARG A 149 16.99 13.93 13.79
CA ARG A 149 15.55 13.99 13.48
C ARG A 149 15.09 12.62 12.99
N ILE A 150 14.07 12.05 13.61
CA ILE A 150 13.46 10.77 13.22
C ILE A 150 11.99 11.00 12.91
N GLY A 151 11.63 10.85 11.63
CA GLY A 151 10.25 10.70 11.20
C GLY A 151 9.90 9.24 10.97
N PHE A 152 8.67 8.86 11.29
CA PHE A 152 8.08 7.57 10.92
C PHE A 152 6.85 7.81 10.05
N PHE A 153 6.65 7.02 8.99
CA PHE A 153 5.41 7.04 8.21
C PHE A 153 4.81 5.64 8.06
N LEU A 154 3.54 5.49 8.45
CA LEU A 154 2.78 4.25 8.31
C LEU A 154 2.02 4.22 6.98
N HIS A 155 2.31 3.23 6.12
CA HIS A 155 1.68 3.14 4.79
C HIS A 155 0.36 2.36 4.80
N ILE A 156 0.17 1.52 5.81
CA ILE A 156 -1.05 0.75 6.04
C ILE A 156 -1.97 1.48 7.04
N PRO A 157 -3.23 1.06 7.21
CA PRO A 157 -4.12 1.69 8.17
C PRO A 157 -3.62 1.56 9.61
N PHE A 158 -4.14 2.39 10.50
CA PHE A 158 -4.04 2.23 11.95
C PHE A 158 -5.41 1.90 12.54
N VAL A 159 -5.43 1.12 13.62
CA VAL A 159 -6.66 0.62 14.25
C VAL A 159 -6.98 1.37 15.53
N PRO A 160 -8.26 1.53 15.90
CA PRO A 160 -8.64 2.13 17.16
C PRO A 160 -8.21 1.26 18.35
N PRO A 161 -8.14 1.81 19.57
CA PRO A 161 -7.66 1.10 20.76
C PRO A 161 -8.35 -0.24 20.99
N ALA A 162 -9.68 -0.29 20.82
CA ALA A 162 -10.47 -1.51 21.04
C ALA A 162 -10.03 -2.70 20.16
N VAL A 163 -9.50 -2.42 18.95
CA VAL A 163 -8.94 -3.44 18.07
C VAL A 163 -7.45 -3.65 18.36
N LEU A 164 -6.71 -2.56 18.63
CA LEU A 164 -5.27 -2.64 18.93
C LEU A 164 -4.97 -3.55 20.11
N HIS A 165 -5.77 -3.48 21.18
CA HIS A 165 -5.61 -4.26 22.41
C HIS A 165 -5.78 -5.77 22.25
N VAL A 166 -6.23 -6.24 21.09
CA VAL A 166 -6.17 -7.68 20.75
C VAL A 166 -4.72 -8.16 20.70
N LEU A 167 -3.76 -7.28 20.39
CA LEU A 167 -2.34 -7.60 20.39
C LEU A 167 -1.74 -7.48 21.79
N PRO A 168 -1.17 -8.55 22.38
CA PRO A 168 -0.60 -8.50 23.72
C PRO A 168 0.51 -7.46 23.93
N SER A 169 1.25 -7.12 22.88
CA SER A 169 2.36 -6.16 22.90
C SER A 169 1.96 -4.73 22.46
N ALA A 170 0.67 -4.43 22.31
CA ALA A 170 0.16 -3.14 21.82
C ALA A 170 0.83 -1.92 22.47
N ALA A 171 0.83 -1.85 23.81
CA ALA A 171 1.36 -0.69 24.52
C ALA A 171 2.87 -0.49 24.32
N VAL A 172 3.63 -1.57 24.11
CA VAL A 172 5.06 -1.49 23.82
C VAL A 172 5.28 -0.90 22.43
N LEU A 173 4.50 -1.33 21.43
CA LEU A 173 4.62 -0.81 20.06
C LEU A 173 4.23 0.67 19.97
N VAL A 174 3.15 1.08 20.64
CA VAL A 174 2.72 2.49 20.67
C VAL A 174 3.80 3.36 21.31
N ARG A 175 4.36 2.93 22.46
CA ARG A 175 5.48 3.63 23.11
C ARG A 175 6.71 3.71 22.22
N ALA A 176 7.04 2.63 21.51
CA ALA A 176 8.20 2.63 20.64
C ALA A 176 8.03 3.54 19.41
N LEU A 177 6.80 3.66 18.90
CA LEU A 177 6.49 4.60 17.82
C LEU A 177 6.54 6.05 18.29
N ALA A 178 6.15 6.31 19.55
CA ALA A 178 6.28 7.61 20.21
C ALA A 178 7.73 8.04 20.48
N ALA A 179 8.75 7.23 20.14
CA ALA A 179 10.14 7.66 20.16
C ALA A 179 10.55 8.47 18.92
N ALA A 180 9.69 8.52 17.88
CA ALA A 180 9.87 9.38 16.72
C ALA A 180 9.47 10.83 17.04
N ASP A 181 10.06 11.78 16.32
CA ASP A 181 9.75 13.21 16.44
C ASP A 181 8.47 13.55 15.66
N LEU A 182 8.28 12.87 14.52
CA LEU A 182 7.09 13.00 13.67
C LEU A 182 6.55 11.63 13.28
N VAL A 183 5.26 11.38 13.52
CA VAL A 183 4.56 10.17 13.05
C VAL A 183 3.51 10.53 12.01
N GLY A 184 3.66 10.01 10.80
CA GLY A 184 2.76 10.30 9.68
C GLY A 184 1.85 9.14 9.30
N PHE A 185 0.66 9.49 8.83
CA PHE A 185 -0.39 8.56 8.42
C PHE A 185 -0.96 8.93 7.06
N GLN A 186 -1.63 7.96 6.43
CA GLN A 186 -2.31 8.14 5.14
C GLN A 186 -3.58 8.97 5.25
N THR A 187 -4.34 8.78 6.33
CA THR A 187 -5.69 9.34 6.50
C THR A 187 -5.85 10.03 7.86
N HIS A 188 -6.89 10.86 7.96
CA HIS A 188 -7.22 11.51 9.23
C HIS A 188 -7.71 10.47 10.25
N GLY A 189 -8.49 9.49 9.81
CA GLY A 189 -8.96 8.40 10.68
C GLY A 189 -7.81 7.59 11.28
N ASP A 190 -6.78 7.26 10.50
CA ASP A 190 -5.61 6.54 11.00
C ASP A 190 -4.84 7.34 12.05
N ARG A 191 -4.66 8.65 11.83
CA ARG A 191 -4.04 9.55 12.82
C ARG A 191 -4.84 9.58 14.11
N MET A 192 -6.16 9.74 14.04
CA MET A 192 -7.00 9.78 15.25
C MET A 192 -6.96 8.47 16.02
N ASN A 193 -7.04 7.34 15.33
CA ASN A 193 -6.90 6.02 15.96
C ASN A 193 -5.57 5.85 16.71
N PHE A 194 -4.48 6.38 16.15
CA PHE A 194 -3.18 6.37 16.83
C PHE A 194 -3.17 7.25 18.08
N LEU A 195 -3.68 8.48 17.99
CA LEU A 195 -3.78 9.41 19.11
C LEU A 195 -4.63 8.85 20.26
N GLU A 196 -5.74 8.20 19.94
CA GLU A 196 -6.58 7.48 20.92
C GLU A 196 -5.81 6.30 21.55
N SER A 197 -4.98 5.61 20.76
CA SER A 197 -4.15 4.51 21.24
C SER A 197 -3.00 4.99 22.12
N VAL A 198 -2.44 6.17 21.87
CA VAL A 198 -1.47 6.83 22.76
C VAL A 198 -2.13 7.10 24.11
N ALA A 199 -3.30 7.74 24.12
CA ALA A 199 -4.05 7.99 25.36
C ALA A 199 -4.35 6.68 26.11
N SER A 200 -4.82 5.65 25.40
CA SER A 200 -5.19 4.38 26.03
C SER A 200 -4.01 3.54 26.51
N CYS A 201 -2.86 3.55 25.82
CA CYS A 201 -1.72 2.69 26.13
C CYS A 201 -0.66 3.35 27.02
N MET A 202 -0.64 4.68 27.07
CA MET A 202 0.43 5.47 27.72
C MET A 202 -0.08 6.43 28.78
N ASP A 203 -1.41 6.62 28.90
CA ASP A 203 -2.01 7.64 29.77
C ASP A 203 -1.50 9.06 29.45
N VAL A 204 -1.28 9.31 28.15
CA VAL A 204 -0.82 10.60 27.61
C VAL A 204 -1.88 11.15 26.67
N HIS A 205 -2.42 12.32 26.98
CA HIS A 205 -3.42 12.97 26.16
C HIS A 205 -2.77 13.90 25.12
N PRO A 206 -3.09 13.73 23.83
CA PRO A 206 -2.66 14.67 22.79
C PRO A 206 -3.26 16.06 22.95
N ASP A 207 -2.50 17.08 22.55
CA ASP A 207 -2.92 18.47 22.49
C ASP A 207 -3.81 18.77 21.25
N ASP A 208 -4.32 19.99 21.18
CA ASP A 208 -5.16 20.48 20.07
C ASP A 208 -4.43 20.49 18.71
N ASN A 209 -3.08 20.45 18.73
CA ASN A 209 -2.24 20.37 17.54
C ASN A 209 -1.91 18.92 17.16
N HIS A 210 -2.60 17.94 17.74
CA HIS A 210 -2.37 16.51 17.51
C HIS A 210 -0.92 16.08 17.82
N SER A 211 -0.32 16.70 18.82
CA SER A 211 1.01 16.37 19.34
C SER A 211 0.90 15.90 20.79
N PHE A 212 1.91 15.22 21.29
CA PHE A 212 1.93 14.78 22.69
C PHE A 212 3.36 14.67 23.22
N THR A 213 3.51 14.76 24.54
CA THR A 213 4.81 14.63 25.21
C THR A 213 4.80 13.43 26.14
N HIS A 214 5.80 12.56 26.00
CA HIS A 214 5.99 11.41 26.87
C HIS A 214 7.44 11.34 27.33
N ASN A 215 7.68 11.28 28.63
CA ASN A 215 9.02 11.29 29.24
C ASN A 215 9.92 12.44 28.75
N GLY A 216 9.35 13.63 28.57
CA GLY A 216 10.06 14.82 28.08
C GLY A 216 10.31 14.83 26.57
N HIS A 217 9.96 13.78 25.84
CA HIS A 217 10.05 13.71 24.38
C HIS A 217 8.73 14.14 23.75
N ARG A 218 8.76 15.16 22.88
CA ARG A 218 7.57 15.62 22.14
C ARG A 218 7.49 14.93 20.78
N THR A 219 6.34 14.33 20.49
CA THR A 219 6.01 13.73 19.21
C THR A 219 4.89 14.49 18.55
N GLU A 220 5.09 14.87 17.29
CA GLU A 220 4.06 15.45 16.44
C GLU A 220 3.44 14.40 15.52
N THR A 221 2.22 14.65 15.03
CA THR A 221 1.59 13.81 14.01
C THR A 221 1.19 14.59 12.76
N ILE A 222 1.21 13.92 11.60
CA ILE A 222 0.83 14.51 10.31
C ILE A 222 0.01 13.52 9.48
N VAL A 223 -0.93 14.04 8.68
CA VAL A 223 -1.59 13.29 7.61
C VAL A 223 -0.95 13.70 6.30
N ALA A 224 -0.30 12.76 5.61
CA ALA A 224 0.38 13.01 4.34
C ALA A 224 0.04 11.88 3.36
N PRO A 225 -1.12 11.95 2.66
CA PRO A 225 -1.59 10.89 1.79
C PRO A 225 -0.62 10.69 0.62
N ILE A 226 -0.16 9.44 0.43
CA ILE A 226 0.74 9.11 -0.68
C ILE A 226 0.03 9.21 -2.03
N GLY A 227 0.74 9.72 -3.03
CA GLY A 227 0.26 9.91 -4.39
C GLY A 227 1.07 9.17 -5.44
N ILE A 228 0.82 9.51 -6.71
CA ILE A 228 1.58 9.01 -7.88
C ILE A 228 2.10 10.18 -8.73
N ASP A 229 3.07 9.92 -9.61
CA ASP A 229 3.32 10.78 -10.77
C ASP A 229 2.19 10.57 -11.79
N ALA A 230 1.12 11.36 -11.63
CA ALA A 230 -0.09 11.25 -12.45
C ALA A 230 0.19 11.52 -13.93
N ASP A 231 0.97 12.55 -14.25
CA ASP A 231 1.23 12.93 -15.64
C ASP A 231 2.20 11.97 -16.32
N GLY A 232 3.22 11.47 -15.61
CA GLY A 232 4.08 10.40 -16.13
C GLY A 232 3.33 9.10 -16.34
N PHE A 233 2.40 8.74 -15.45
CA PHE A 233 1.55 7.58 -15.64
C PHE A 233 0.59 7.76 -16.83
N ALA A 234 0.00 8.95 -17.01
CA ALA A 234 -0.85 9.27 -18.17
C ALA A 234 -0.09 9.19 -19.50
N ARG A 235 1.18 9.64 -19.54
CA ARG A 235 2.07 9.45 -20.72
C ARG A 235 2.33 7.97 -20.99
N THR A 236 2.59 7.21 -19.93
CA THR A 236 2.84 5.76 -20.00
C THR A 236 1.63 5.02 -20.56
N ALA A 237 0.42 5.32 -20.05
CA ALA A 237 -0.83 4.73 -20.51
C ALA A 237 -1.12 5.01 -21.98
N ARG A 238 -0.90 6.26 -22.45
CA ARG A 238 -1.04 6.64 -23.86
C ARG A 238 -0.10 5.86 -24.78
N ARG A 239 1.16 5.68 -24.38
CA ARG A 239 2.11 4.85 -25.14
C ARG A 239 1.72 3.37 -25.11
N ALA A 240 1.29 2.88 -23.95
CA ALA A 240 0.90 1.48 -23.76
C ALA A 240 -0.36 1.09 -24.54
N ALA A 241 -1.23 2.05 -24.86
CA ALA A 241 -2.42 1.81 -25.69
C ALA A 241 -2.07 1.21 -27.08
N GLY A 242 -0.91 1.58 -27.64
CA GLY A 242 -0.44 1.08 -28.93
C GLY A 242 0.39 -0.22 -28.86
N MET A 243 0.65 -0.76 -27.66
CA MET A 243 1.48 -1.95 -27.48
C MET A 243 0.75 -3.24 -27.88
N ALA A 244 1.51 -4.25 -28.27
CA ALA A 244 0.98 -5.52 -28.77
C ALA A 244 0.08 -6.22 -27.76
N GLU A 245 0.41 -6.16 -26.46
CA GLU A 245 -0.37 -6.75 -25.38
C GLU A 245 -1.75 -6.09 -25.24
N THR A 246 -1.81 -4.75 -25.33
CA THR A 246 -3.07 -4.01 -25.26
C THR A 246 -3.93 -4.29 -26.48
N LYS A 247 -3.35 -4.32 -27.69
CA LYS A 247 -4.06 -4.68 -28.92
C LYS A 247 -4.64 -6.09 -28.85
N ARG A 248 -3.86 -7.08 -28.40
CA ARG A 248 -4.34 -8.46 -28.18
C ARG A 248 -5.49 -8.52 -27.19
N LEU A 249 -5.45 -7.74 -26.11
CA LEU A 249 -6.57 -7.67 -25.17
C LEU A 249 -7.82 -7.10 -25.85
N ILE A 250 -7.70 -6.00 -26.60
CA ILE A 250 -8.82 -5.41 -27.36
C ILE A 250 -9.45 -6.42 -28.32
N GLU A 251 -8.64 -7.08 -29.15
CA GLU A 251 -9.09 -8.10 -30.10
C GLU A 251 -9.84 -9.23 -29.38
N SER A 252 -9.30 -9.70 -28.25
CA SER A 252 -9.93 -10.77 -27.46
C SER A 252 -11.24 -10.38 -26.77
N LEU A 253 -11.55 -9.09 -26.64
CA LEU A 253 -12.81 -8.63 -26.06
C LEU A 253 -13.94 -8.66 -27.08
N VAL A 254 -13.65 -8.59 -28.38
CA VAL A 254 -14.64 -8.61 -29.47
C VAL A 254 -15.73 -7.54 -29.26
N GLY A 255 -15.30 -6.32 -28.92
CA GLY A 255 -16.19 -5.18 -28.68
C GLY A 255 -16.88 -5.13 -27.30
N ARG A 256 -16.62 -6.11 -26.42
CA ARG A 256 -17.17 -6.12 -25.05
C ARG A 256 -16.47 -5.10 -24.15
N ALA A 257 -17.20 -4.56 -23.19
CA ALA A 257 -16.66 -3.73 -22.14
C ALA A 257 -15.69 -4.53 -21.24
N LEU A 258 -14.72 -3.83 -20.68
CA LEU A 258 -13.75 -4.39 -19.74
C LEU A 258 -13.96 -3.77 -18.35
N ALA A 259 -14.28 -4.61 -17.37
CA ALA A 259 -14.02 -4.31 -15.97
C ALA A 259 -12.62 -4.84 -15.59
N ILE A 260 -11.89 -4.10 -14.75
CA ILE A 260 -10.55 -4.50 -14.34
C ILE A 260 -10.36 -4.40 -12.83
N GLY A 261 -9.74 -5.43 -12.25
CA GLY A 261 -9.20 -5.43 -10.90
C GLY A 261 -7.72 -5.79 -10.94
N VAL A 262 -6.87 -5.02 -10.26
CA VAL A 262 -5.42 -5.27 -10.21
C VAL A 262 -4.97 -5.13 -8.78
N ASP A 263 -4.55 -6.25 -8.18
CA ASP A 263 -4.16 -6.29 -6.79
C ASP A 263 -3.05 -7.31 -6.57
N ARG A 264 -2.41 -7.23 -5.41
CA ARG A 264 -1.71 -8.39 -4.86
C ARG A 264 -2.77 -9.40 -4.43
N LEU A 265 -2.47 -10.69 -4.54
CA LEU A 265 -3.26 -11.74 -3.93
C LEU A 265 -3.15 -11.58 -2.41
N ASP A 266 -4.07 -10.83 -1.79
CA ASP A 266 -4.01 -10.45 -0.37
C ASP A 266 -5.44 -10.34 0.16
N TYR A 267 -5.68 -10.88 1.36
CA TYR A 267 -7.03 -10.98 1.93
C TYR A 267 -7.66 -9.64 2.30
N THR A 268 -6.87 -8.56 2.29
CA THR A 268 -7.35 -7.19 2.50
C THR A 268 -8.05 -6.63 1.26
N LYS A 269 -7.82 -7.22 0.08
CA LYS A 269 -8.24 -6.67 -1.22
C LYS A 269 -9.68 -7.00 -1.63
N GLY A 270 -10.39 -7.76 -0.81
CA GLY A 270 -11.80 -8.08 -1.05
C GLY A 270 -12.04 -8.85 -2.35
N LEU A 271 -11.06 -9.62 -2.81
CA LEU A 271 -11.13 -10.35 -4.09
C LEU A 271 -12.32 -11.33 -4.14
N PRO A 272 -12.63 -12.11 -3.08
CA PRO A 272 -13.81 -12.98 -3.09
C PRO A 272 -15.10 -12.18 -3.23
N GLN A 273 -15.26 -11.09 -2.46
CA GLN A 273 -16.42 -10.21 -2.50
C GLN A 273 -16.59 -9.56 -3.87
N ARG A 274 -15.48 -9.20 -4.53
CA ARG A 274 -15.49 -8.64 -5.88
C ARG A 274 -15.97 -9.65 -6.92
N PHE A 275 -15.56 -10.92 -6.80
CA PHE A 275 -16.02 -11.98 -7.69
C PHE A 275 -17.51 -12.22 -7.48
N ASP A 276 -17.96 -12.27 -6.23
CA ASP A 276 -19.38 -12.40 -5.90
C ASP A 276 -20.20 -11.24 -6.47
N ALA A 277 -19.74 -9.99 -6.31
CA ALA A 277 -20.38 -8.82 -6.89
C ALA A 277 -20.44 -8.87 -8.42
N PHE A 278 -19.39 -9.36 -9.09
CA PHE A 278 -19.43 -9.53 -10.54
C PHE A 278 -20.42 -10.62 -10.96
N GLY A 279 -20.48 -11.73 -10.21
CA GLY A 279 -21.54 -12.73 -10.38
C GLY A 279 -22.94 -12.14 -10.20
N GLN A 280 -23.13 -11.27 -9.21
CA GLN A 280 -24.40 -10.57 -8.96
C GLN A 280 -24.77 -9.59 -10.08
N LEU A 281 -23.80 -8.89 -10.67
CA LEU A 281 -24.04 -8.07 -11.87
C LEU A 281 -24.63 -8.92 -13.00
N LEU A 282 -24.02 -10.07 -13.31
CA LEU A 282 -24.49 -10.95 -14.38
C LEU A 282 -25.86 -11.55 -14.09
N HIS A 283 -26.16 -11.83 -12.82
CA HIS A 283 -27.45 -12.37 -12.40
C HIS A 283 -28.58 -11.34 -12.45
N ARG A 284 -28.36 -10.17 -11.84
CA ARG A 284 -29.39 -9.14 -11.60
C ARG A 284 -29.61 -8.23 -12.79
N HIS A 285 -28.57 -8.04 -13.61
CA HIS A 285 -28.56 -7.14 -14.76
C HIS A 285 -28.22 -7.92 -16.04
N PRO A 286 -29.12 -8.82 -16.49
CA PRO A 286 -28.88 -9.74 -17.60
C PRO A 286 -28.61 -9.03 -18.93
N GLU A 287 -28.96 -7.75 -19.06
CA GLU A 287 -28.61 -6.93 -20.22
C GLU A 287 -27.09 -6.76 -20.43
N HIS A 288 -26.27 -7.08 -19.44
CA HIS A 288 -24.80 -7.06 -19.53
C HIS A 288 -24.19 -8.43 -19.89
N LEU A 289 -24.99 -9.51 -19.94
CA LEU A 289 -24.52 -10.83 -20.37
C LEU A 289 -23.90 -10.74 -21.77
N ARG A 290 -22.72 -11.33 -21.95
CA ARG A 290 -21.92 -11.27 -23.19
C ARG A 290 -21.51 -9.86 -23.65
N ARG A 291 -21.76 -8.82 -22.85
CA ARG A 291 -21.36 -7.43 -23.14
C ARG A 291 -20.19 -6.93 -22.30
N ILE A 292 -19.83 -7.65 -21.24
CA ILE A 292 -18.71 -7.30 -20.36
C ILE A 292 -17.87 -8.53 -20.01
N SER A 293 -16.57 -8.32 -19.80
CA SER A 293 -15.70 -9.26 -19.09
C SER A 293 -14.96 -8.56 -17.96
N LEU A 294 -14.74 -9.26 -16.84
CA LEU A 294 -13.87 -8.83 -15.76
C LEU A 294 -12.49 -9.47 -15.92
N LEU A 295 -11.45 -8.64 -16.04
CA LEU A 295 -10.05 -9.04 -15.92
C LEU A 295 -9.56 -8.81 -14.50
N GLN A 296 -9.29 -9.88 -13.75
CA GLN A 296 -8.62 -9.82 -12.45
C GLN A 296 -7.15 -10.23 -12.59
N ILE A 297 -6.25 -9.30 -12.31
CA ILE A 297 -4.82 -9.56 -12.14
C ILE A 297 -4.54 -9.61 -10.64
N ALA A 298 -4.13 -10.76 -10.12
CA ALA A 298 -3.83 -10.98 -8.71
C ALA A 298 -2.38 -11.47 -8.53
N ALA A 299 -1.43 -10.53 -8.52
CA ALA A 299 -0.01 -10.88 -8.43
C ALA A 299 0.30 -11.64 -7.13
N ARG A 300 0.98 -12.80 -7.24
CA ARG A 300 1.42 -13.61 -6.09
C ARG A 300 2.22 -12.76 -5.10
N SER A 301 1.94 -12.94 -3.81
CA SER A 301 2.58 -12.22 -2.71
C SER A 301 2.65 -13.14 -1.49
N ARG A 302 3.76 -13.12 -0.74
CA ARG A 302 3.93 -13.78 0.57
C ARG A 302 3.50 -15.25 0.58
N GLU A 303 4.07 -16.02 -0.34
CA GLU A 303 3.67 -17.41 -0.59
C GLU A 303 3.94 -18.37 0.58
N ASP A 304 4.90 -18.00 1.44
CA ASP A 304 5.28 -18.73 2.65
C ASP A 304 4.21 -18.65 3.76
N VAL A 305 3.10 -17.92 3.55
CA VAL A 305 2.02 -17.75 4.53
C VAL A 305 0.76 -18.52 4.08
N ASP A 306 0.36 -19.54 4.85
CA ASP A 306 -0.74 -20.48 4.54
C ASP A 306 -2.08 -19.81 4.16
N ARG A 307 -2.36 -18.64 4.74
CA ARG A 307 -3.60 -17.89 4.48
C ARG A 307 -3.69 -17.42 3.03
N TYR A 308 -2.57 -17.10 2.39
CA TYR A 308 -2.53 -16.68 0.98
C TYR A 308 -2.87 -17.85 0.05
N GLN A 309 -2.45 -19.07 0.40
CA GLN A 309 -2.79 -20.28 -0.34
C GLN A 309 -4.28 -20.62 -0.21
N SER A 310 -4.86 -20.40 0.98
CA SER A 310 -6.29 -20.61 1.22
C SER A 310 -7.16 -19.61 0.45
N LEU A 311 -6.78 -18.33 0.43
CA LEU A 311 -7.42 -17.32 -0.40
C LEU A 311 -7.39 -17.69 -1.88
N ARG A 312 -6.24 -18.17 -2.39
CA ARG A 312 -6.13 -18.61 -3.78
C ARG A 312 -7.15 -19.70 -4.12
N ARG A 313 -7.22 -20.75 -3.30
CA ARG A 313 -8.18 -21.86 -3.51
C ARG A 313 -9.62 -21.37 -3.55
N GLU A 314 -9.97 -20.41 -2.71
CA GLU A 314 -11.30 -19.77 -2.73
C GLU A 314 -11.57 -19.02 -4.04
N LEU A 315 -10.59 -18.24 -4.52
CA LEU A 315 -10.71 -17.51 -5.78
C LEU A 315 -10.78 -18.43 -6.99
N ASP A 316 -9.95 -19.49 -7.03
CA ASP A 316 -9.95 -20.49 -8.09
C ASP A 316 -11.34 -21.15 -8.21
N ARG A 317 -11.94 -21.51 -7.06
CA ARG A 317 -13.30 -22.06 -7.00
C ARG A 317 -14.35 -21.06 -7.47
N LYS A 318 -14.39 -19.84 -6.90
CA LYS A 318 -15.36 -18.80 -7.28
C LYS A 318 -15.26 -18.43 -8.76
N ALA A 319 -14.04 -18.39 -9.30
CA ALA A 319 -13.82 -18.15 -10.72
C ALA A 319 -14.39 -19.28 -11.59
N GLY A 320 -14.19 -20.53 -11.16
CA GLY A 320 -14.79 -21.70 -11.80
C GLY A 320 -16.32 -21.67 -11.74
N ASP A 321 -16.90 -21.36 -10.58
CA ASP A 321 -18.35 -21.31 -10.38
C ASP A 321 -19.00 -20.24 -11.32
N ILE A 322 -18.45 -19.03 -11.35
CA ILE A 322 -18.96 -17.93 -12.21
C ILE A 322 -18.81 -18.28 -13.68
N ASN A 323 -17.62 -18.74 -14.10
CA ASN A 323 -17.40 -19.08 -15.50
C ASN A 323 -18.24 -20.29 -15.93
N GLY A 324 -18.43 -21.29 -15.06
CA GLY A 324 -19.29 -22.45 -15.34
C GLY A 324 -20.75 -22.07 -15.52
N ALA A 325 -21.24 -21.06 -14.78
CA ALA A 325 -22.62 -20.59 -14.87
C ALA A 325 -22.90 -19.72 -16.11
N TYR A 326 -21.93 -18.90 -16.54
CA TYR A 326 -22.18 -17.83 -17.52
C TYR A 326 -21.35 -17.88 -18.80
N SER A 327 -20.30 -18.69 -18.89
CA SER A 327 -19.48 -18.72 -20.12
C SER A 327 -20.27 -19.20 -21.33
N ASP A 328 -19.85 -18.75 -22.50
CA ASP A 328 -20.34 -19.18 -23.81
C ASP A 328 -19.13 -19.56 -24.68
N PHE A 329 -19.34 -20.16 -25.86
CA PHE A 329 -18.26 -20.65 -26.72
C PHE A 329 -17.26 -19.55 -27.15
N ASP A 330 -17.68 -18.28 -27.13
CA ASP A 330 -16.89 -17.10 -27.50
C ASP A 330 -16.73 -16.08 -26.36
N TRP A 331 -17.15 -16.43 -25.13
CA TRP A 331 -17.15 -15.51 -24.00
C TRP A 331 -16.74 -16.17 -22.69
N THR A 332 -15.64 -15.67 -22.11
CA THR A 332 -15.25 -15.93 -20.72
C THR A 332 -15.56 -14.68 -19.87
N PRO A 333 -16.55 -14.74 -18.97
CA PRO A 333 -16.96 -13.60 -18.15
C PRO A 333 -15.85 -13.13 -17.20
N LEU A 334 -15.23 -14.04 -16.47
CA LEU A 334 -14.19 -13.73 -15.48
C LEU A 334 -12.83 -14.29 -15.92
N ARG A 335 -11.94 -13.39 -16.33
CA ARG A 335 -10.55 -13.70 -16.70
C ARG A 335 -9.64 -13.43 -15.51
N TYR A 336 -9.30 -14.47 -14.77
CA TYR A 336 -8.47 -14.38 -13.56
C TYR A 336 -7.05 -14.91 -13.82
N MET A 337 -6.04 -14.13 -13.43
CA MET A 337 -4.63 -14.51 -13.53
C MET A 337 -3.84 -14.19 -12.28
N THR A 338 -2.93 -15.08 -11.90
CA THR A 338 -2.08 -14.95 -10.70
C THR A 338 -0.64 -14.49 -10.99
N ARG A 339 -0.32 -14.26 -12.27
CA ARG A 339 1.01 -13.82 -12.69
C ARG A 339 1.20 -12.32 -12.52
N THR A 340 2.44 -11.90 -12.31
CA THR A 340 2.81 -10.49 -12.40
C THR A 340 2.66 -9.99 -13.84
N VAL A 341 2.17 -8.76 -13.97
CA VAL A 341 2.06 -8.07 -15.26
C VAL A 341 2.87 -6.77 -15.15
N ASN A 342 3.58 -6.42 -16.21
CA ASN A 342 4.39 -5.20 -16.24
C ASN A 342 3.48 -3.97 -16.05
N ARG A 343 3.92 -3.01 -15.23
CA ARG A 343 3.20 -1.77 -14.94
C ARG A 343 2.82 -0.99 -16.20
N ASN A 344 3.65 -0.98 -17.25
CA ASN A 344 3.34 -0.32 -18.52
C ASN A 344 2.16 -1.00 -19.22
N THR A 345 2.14 -2.33 -19.26
CA THR A 345 1.02 -3.10 -19.82
C THR A 345 -0.26 -2.84 -19.05
N ILE A 346 -0.18 -2.83 -17.71
CA ILE A 346 -1.32 -2.49 -16.84
C ILE A 346 -1.84 -1.08 -17.14
N ALA A 347 -0.98 -0.09 -17.37
CA ALA A 347 -1.39 1.27 -17.72
C ALA A 347 -2.22 1.30 -19.03
N GLY A 348 -1.85 0.48 -20.02
CA GLY A 348 -2.64 0.30 -21.25
C GLY A 348 -4.00 -0.34 -20.99
N PHE A 349 -4.05 -1.36 -20.12
CA PHE A 349 -5.31 -2.02 -19.74
C PHE A 349 -6.23 -1.09 -18.94
N TYR A 350 -5.70 -0.27 -18.04
CA TYR A 350 -6.49 0.75 -17.34
C TYR A 350 -7.11 1.74 -18.31
N ARG A 351 -6.34 2.25 -19.28
CA ARG A 351 -6.86 3.19 -20.29
C ARG A 351 -7.99 2.61 -21.14
N LEU A 352 -7.98 1.29 -21.36
CA LEU A 352 -9.03 0.57 -22.09
C LEU A 352 -10.26 0.27 -21.23
N ALA A 353 -10.09 0.06 -19.93
CA ALA A 353 -11.13 -0.44 -19.07
C ALA A 353 -12.26 0.57 -18.86
N ARG A 354 -13.50 0.12 -19.04
CA ARG A 354 -14.71 0.91 -18.77
C ARG A 354 -14.94 1.08 -17.28
N ILE A 355 -14.55 0.08 -16.48
CA ILE A 355 -14.69 0.09 -15.02
C ILE A 355 -13.39 -0.39 -14.37
N ALA A 356 -12.94 0.32 -13.33
CA ALA A 356 -12.01 -0.25 -12.36
C ALA A 356 -12.75 -0.61 -11.06
N LEU A 357 -12.52 -1.84 -10.61
CA LEU A 357 -13.02 -2.36 -9.33
C LEU A 357 -11.91 -2.31 -8.31
N VAL A 358 -11.90 -1.26 -7.50
CA VAL A 358 -10.95 -1.09 -6.39
C VAL A 358 -11.72 -1.24 -5.09
N THR A 359 -11.98 -2.49 -4.72
CA THR A 359 -12.91 -2.84 -3.64
C THR A 359 -12.24 -3.52 -2.43
N PRO A 360 -11.13 -3.00 -1.87
CA PRO A 360 -10.51 -3.62 -0.69
C PRO A 360 -11.41 -3.53 0.54
N LEU A 361 -11.36 -4.55 1.40
CA LEU A 361 -12.02 -4.56 2.70
C LEU A 361 -11.37 -3.56 3.67
N ARG A 362 -10.05 -3.34 3.52
CA ARG A 362 -9.31 -2.27 4.19
C ARG A 362 -8.01 -2.01 3.42
N ASP A 363 -7.65 -0.74 3.22
CA ASP A 363 -6.41 -0.36 2.54
C ASP A 363 -5.95 1.03 3.01
N GLY A 364 -4.66 1.19 3.31
CA GLY A 364 -4.13 2.46 3.80
C GLY A 364 -4.27 3.60 2.79
N MET A 365 -4.20 3.30 1.49
CA MET A 365 -4.44 4.30 0.44
C MET A 365 -5.06 3.69 -0.82
N ASN A 366 -4.39 2.70 -1.40
CA ASN A 366 -4.65 2.12 -2.72
C ASN A 366 -4.26 3.02 -3.92
N LEU A 367 -3.01 2.90 -4.38
CA LEU A 367 -2.51 3.65 -5.54
C LEU A 367 -3.11 3.19 -6.89
N VAL A 368 -3.69 1.99 -6.97
CA VAL A 368 -4.33 1.48 -8.19
C VAL A 368 -5.53 2.36 -8.59
N ALA A 369 -6.29 2.86 -7.62
CA ALA A 369 -7.36 3.83 -7.87
C ALA A 369 -6.83 5.11 -8.55
N LYS A 370 -5.73 5.67 -8.02
CA LYS A 370 -5.10 6.89 -8.56
C LYS A 370 -4.51 6.64 -9.96
N GLU A 371 -3.86 5.50 -10.15
CA GLU A 371 -3.30 5.07 -11.44
C GLU A 371 -4.39 4.89 -12.52
N PHE A 372 -5.52 4.27 -12.17
CA PHE A 372 -6.63 4.08 -13.10
C PHE A 372 -7.15 5.43 -13.63
N ILE A 373 -7.40 6.40 -12.74
CA ILE A 373 -7.87 7.74 -13.13
C ILE A 373 -6.84 8.47 -13.99
N ALA A 374 -5.56 8.38 -13.64
CA ALA A 374 -4.48 8.99 -14.41
C ALA A 374 -4.32 8.36 -15.82
N ALA A 375 -4.67 7.09 -15.99
CA ALA A 375 -4.55 6.39 -17.28
C ALA A 375 -5.65 6.73 -18.30
N GLN A 376 -6.82 7.21 -17.84
CA GLN A 376 -8.01 7.35 -18.68
C GLN A 376 -7.82 8.35 -19.84
N ASP A 377 -8.60 8.16 -20.90
CA ASP A 377 -8.82 9.17 -21.92
C ASP A 377 -9.90 10.15 -21.44
N SER A 378 -9.58 11.44 -21.33
CA SER A 378 -10.54 12.45 -20.89
C SER A 378 -11.71 12.65 -21.86
N SER A 379 -11.59 12.20 -23.12
CA SER A 379 -12.68 12.27 -24.10
C SER A 379 -13.70 11.15 -23.95
N ASP A 380 -13.30 10.00 -23.42
CA ASP A 380 -14.17 8.86 -23.13
C ASP A 380 -13.67 8.04 -21.90
N PRO A 381 -13.72 8.61 -20.68
CA PRO A 381 -13.11 7.99 -19.51
C PRO A 381 -13.98 6.86 -18.95
N GLY A 382 -13.34 5.81 -18.42
CA GLY A 382 -13.98 4.81 -17.58
C GLY A 382 -14.38 5.35 -16.21
N VAL A 383 -15.06 4.52 -15.43
CA VAL A 383 -15.59 4.85 -14.09
C VAL A 383 -14.86 4.05 -13.02
N LEU A 384 -14.51 4.71 -11.93
CA LEU A 384 -13.91 4.07 -10.76
C LEU A 384 -15.00 3.67 -9.76
N VAL A 385 -15.07 2.39 -9.42
CA VAL A 385 -15.83 1.86 -8.27
C VAL A 385 -14.84 1.65 -7.14
N LEU A 386 -15.02 2.37 -6.04
CA LEU A 386 -14.03 2.47 -4.96
C LEU A 386 -14.63 2.11 -3.60
N SER A 387 -13.97 1.22 -2.87
CA SER A 387 -14.34 0.92 -1.49
C SER A 387 -14.21 2.15 -0.59
N ARG A 388 -15.22 2.40 0.25
CA ARG A 388 -15.15 3.38 1.35
C ARG A 388 -14.05 3.08 2.38
N PHE A 389 -13.43 1.90 2.33
CA PHE A 389 -12.37 1.45 3.24
C PHE A 389 -10.97 1.54 2.65
N ALA A 390 -10.82 2.12 1.46
CA ALA A 390 -9.52 2.52 0.92
C ALA A 390 -9.23 3.97 1.33
N GLY A 391 -8.01 4.28 1.80
CA GLY A 391 -7.65 5.66 2.16
C GLY A 391 -7.84 6.68 1.03
N ALA A 392 -7.71 6.26 -0.23
CA ALA A 392 -8.00 7.09 -1.39
C ALA A 392 -9.45 7.62 -1.41
N ALA A 393 -10.40 6.96 -0.74
CA ALA A 393 -11.79 7.39 -0.68
C ALA A 393 -12.00 8.70 0.12
N GLU A 394 -11.07 9.08 1.02
CA GLU A 394 -11.13 10.40 1.67
C GLU A 394 -11.00 11.54 0.64
N GLU A 395 -10.21 11.33 -0.42
CA GLU A 395 -9.99 12.32 -1.47
C GLU A 395 -10.93 12.10 -2.67
N MET A 396 -11.10 10.86 -3.12
CA MET A 396 -11.69 10.48 -4.41
C MET A 396 -13.22 10.32 -4.37
N THR A 397 -13.92 11.30 -3.79
CA THR A 397 -15.36 11.25 -3.51
C THR A 397 -16.27 11.18 -4.74
N GLU A 398 -15.79 11.57 -5.94
CA GLU A 398 -16.57 11.49 -7.19
C GLU A 398 -16.55 10.08 -7.83
N ALA A 399 -15.79 9.14 -7.27
CA ALA A 399 -15.90 7.73 -7.60
C ALA A 399 -17.27 7.18 -7.17
N LEU A 400 -17.66 6.02 -7.69
CA LEU A 400 -18.80 5.29 -7.13
C LEU A 400 -18.34 4.60 -5.85
N ILE A 401 -18.57 5.27 -4.72
CA ILE A 401 -18.17 4.78 -3.40
C ILE A 401 -19.09 3.64 -2.96
N VAL A 402 -18.50 2.49 -2.63
CA VAL A 402 -19.22 1.27 -2.27
C VAL A 402 -18.76 0.70 -0.94
N ASN A 403 -19.65 -0.07 -0.31
CA ASN A 403 -19.28 -0.96 0.78
C ASN A 403 -19.02 -2.36 0.19
N PRO A 404 -17.77 -2.86 0.18
CA PRO A 404 -17.43 -4.15 -0.45
C PRO A 404 -18.04 -5.37 0.26
N TYR A 405 -18.65 -5.21 1.44
CA TYR A 405 -19.40 -6.27 2.11
C TYR A 405 -20.81 -6.47 1.53
N ASP A 406 -21.28 -5.52 0.73
CA ASP A 406 -22.56 -5.58 0.04
C ASP A 406 -22.32 -5.86 -1.45
N ALA A 407 -22.37 -7.14 -1.82
CA ALA A 407 -22.11 -7.55 -3.20
C ALA A 407 -23.15 -6.99 -4.18
N ASP A 408 -24.40 -6.82 -3.75
CA ASP A 408 -25.48 -6.28 -4.57
C ASP A 408 -25.25 -4.79 -4.83
N ALA A 409 -24.87 -4.01 -3.82
CA ALA A 409 -24.54 -2.59 -4.01
C ALA A 409 -23.33 -2.40 -4.93
N VAL A 410 -22.32 -3.28 -4.86
CA VAL A 410 -21.17 -3.25 -5.79
C VAL A 410 -21.62 -3.61 -7.21
N ALA A 411 -22.52 -4.59 -7.36
CA ALA A 411 -23.13 -4.93 -8.64
C ALA A 411 -23.94 -3.78 -9.24
N ASP A 412 -24.76 -3.11 -8.44
CA ASP A 412 -25.56 -1.97 -8.86
C ASP A 412 -24.67 -0.77 -9.22
N ALA A 413 -23.53 -0.57 -8.52
CA ALA A 413 -22.52 0.42 -8.91
C ALA A 413 -21.84 0.08 -10.25
N MET A 414 -21.58 -1.20 -10.53
CA MET A 414 -21.08 -1.64 -11.85
C MET A 414 -22.12 -1.40 -12.96
N HIS A 415 -23.38 -1.72 -12.71
CA HIS A 415 -24.48 -1.43 -13.64
C HIS A 415 -24.54 0.08 -13.91
N ALA A 416 -24.58 0.91 -12.86
CA ALA A 416 -24.60 2.37 -12.98
C ALA A 416 -23.40 2.89 -13.78
N ALA A 417 -22.20 2.35 -13.55
CA ALA A 417 -21.00 2.71 -14.30
C ALA A 417 -21.08 2.34 -15.81
N LEU A 418 -21.73 1.22 -16.16
CA LEU A 418 -21.88 0.79 -17.56
C LEU A 418 -22.88 1.65 -18.33
N ILE A 419 -23.95 2.08 -17.67
CA ILE A 419 -24.99 2.92 -18.30
C ILE A 419 -24.74 4.42 -18.12
N MET A 420 -23.65 4.80 -17.44
CA MET A 420 -23.35 6.19 -17.12
C MET A 420 -23.15 7.04 -18.40
N PRO A 421 -23.93 8.13 -18.57
CA PRO A 421 -23.77 9.03 -19.71
C PRO A 421 -22.34 9.59 -19.81
N LEU A 422 -21.88 9.82 -21.05
CA LEU A 422 -20.52 10.30 -21.31
C LEU A 422 -20.18 11.60 -20.55
N GLU A 423 -21.10 12.56 -20.51
CA GLU A 423 -20.84 13.83 -19.82
C GLU A 423 -20.69 13.66 -18.30
N GLU A 424 -21.44 12.75 -17.67
CA GLU A 424 -21.25 12.44 -16.25
C GLU A 424 -19.89 11.77 -16.01
N ARG A 425 -19.49 10.82 -16.87
CA ARG A 425 -18.17 10.17 -16.78
C ARG A 425 -17.04 11.19 -16.89
N LYS A 426 -17.13 12.12 -17.84
CA LYS A 426 -16.16 13.21 -18.03
C LYS A 426 -16.09 14.13 -16.82
N ALA A 427 -17.24 14.53 -16.26
CA ALA A 427 -17.30 15.37 -15.08
C ALA A 427 -16.64 14.71 -13.85
N ARG A 428 -16.99 13.46 -13.57
CA ARG A 428 -16.39 12.67 -12.47
C ARG A 428 -14.88 12.48 -12.68
N HIS A 429 -14.47 12.08 -13.89
CA HIS A 429 -13.07 11.89 -14.23
C HIS A 429 -12.25 13.17 -14.06
N ALA A 430 -12.73 14.31 -14.56
CA ALA A 430 -12.04 15.58 -14.46
C ALA A 430 -11.83 16.00 -12.99
N ALA A 431 -12.85 15.85 -12.14
CA ALA A 431 -12.76 16.12 -10.71
C ALA A 431 -11.74 15.20 -10.02
N LEU A 432 -11.80 13.89 -10.27
CA LEU A 432 -10.85 12.92 -9.72
C LEU A 432 -9.42 13.19 -10.20
N LEU A 433 -9.23 13.48 -11.48
CA LEU A 433 -7.91 13.74 -12.05
C LEU A 433 -7.27 14.98 -11.46
N ALA A 434 -8.05 16.04 -11.20
CA ALA A 434 -7.55 17.24 -10.52
C ALA A 434 -7.02 16.93 -9.11
N LYS A 435 -7.69 16.05 -8.36
CA LYS A 435 -7.25 15.61 -7.03
C LYS A 435 -6.00 14.73 -7.12
N VAL A 436 -5.98 13.77 -8.03
CA VAL A 436 -4.82 12.88 -8.26
C VAL A 436 -3.56 13.66 -8.69
N ARG A 437 -3.71 14.76 -9.43
CA ARG A 437 -2.60 15.64 -9.79
C ARG A 437 -2.10 16.52 -8.65
N ARG A 438 -2.94 16.80 -7.64
CA ARG A 438 -2.55 17.58 -6.47
C ARG A 438 -1.82 16.72 -5.45
N THR A 439 -2.31 15.51 -5.20
CA THR A 439 -1.75 14.57 -4.22
C THR A 439 -0.82 13.58 -4.93
N THR A 440 0.45 13.95 -5.05
CA THR A 440 1.50 13.21 -5.78
C THR A 440 2.51 12.57 -4.82
N ALA A 441 3.37 11.69 -5.33
CA ALA A 441 4.49 11.17 -4.55
C ALA A 441 5.46 12.28 -4.13
N ALA A 442 5.67 13.29 -4.99
CA ALA A 442 6.51 14.44 -4.70
C ALA A 442 5.90 15.35 -3.62
N SER A 443 4.57 15.58 -3.63
CA SER A 443 3.92 16.36 -2.57
C SER A 443 4.01 15.64 -1.22
N PHE A 444 3.74 14.33 -1.20
CA PHE A 444 3.91 13.49 -0.01
C PHE A 444 5.31 13.65 0.60
N CYS A 445 6.36 13.51 -0.21
CA CYS A 445 7.74 13.63 0.27
C CYS A 445 8.06 15.04 0.78
N ARG A 446 7.68 16.06 0.01
CA ARG A 446 7.94 17.46 0.36
C ARG A 446 7.24 17.84 1.66
N ASP A 447 5.95 17.51 1.80
CA ASP A 447 5.13 17.96 2.93
C ASP A 447 5.58 17.26 4.22
N PHE A 448 5.87 15.95 4.18
CA PHE A 448 6.41 15.23 5.33
C PHE A 448 7.80 15.75 5.74
N LEU A 449 8.73 15.88 4.80
CA LEU A 449 10.10 16.32 5.10
C LEU A 449 10.16 17.79 5.53
N ALA A 450 9.29 18.65 4.99
CA ALA A 450 9.17 20.03 5.45
C ALA A 450 8.74 20.08 6.91
N ARG A 451 7.75 19.28 7.31
CA ARG A 451 7.31 19.21 8.70
C ARG A 451 8.41 18.65 9.61
N LEU A 452 9.04 17.54 9.23
CA LEU A 452 10.10 16.91 10.03
C LEU A 452 11.27 17.88 10.26
N LYS A 453 11.70 18.62 9.23
CA LYS A 453 12.79 19.60 9.35
C LYS A 453 12.44 20.80 10.22
N ALA A 454 11.16 21.16 10.32
CA ALA A 454 10.69 22.26 11.15
C ALA A 454 10.67 21.90 12.64
N ILE A 455 10.79 20.63 13.01
CA ILE A 455 10.88 20.21 14.41
C ILE A 455 12.24 20.62 14.97
N GLU A 456 12.21 21.37 16.06
CA GLU A 456 13.37 21.68 16.89
C GLU A 456 13.73 20.44 17.70
N ILE A 457 15.02 20.08 17.71
CA ILE A 457 15.53 19.04 18.60
C ILE A 457 16.33 19.74 19.69
N ASP A 458 16.08 19.37 20.93
CA ASP A 458 16.89 19.82 22.05
C ASP A 458 18.34 19.34 21.86
N ALA A 459 19.26 20.30 21.80
CA ALA A 459 20.68 20.10 21.49
C ALA A 459 21.43 19.26 22.53
#